data_AF-A0A453KS10-F1
#
_entry.id   AF-A0A453KS10-F1
#
_cell.length_a   1.000
_cell.length_b   1.000
_cell.length_c   1.000
_cell.angle_alpha   90.00
_cell.angle_beta   90.00
_cell.angle_gamma   90.00
#
_symmetry.space_group_name_H-M   'P 1'
#
loop_
_entity.id
_entity.type
_entity.pdbx_description
1 polymer ?
#
loop_
_entity_poly.entity_id
_entity_poly.type
_entity_poly.pdbx_seq_one_letter_code
_entity_poly.pdbx_strand_id
1 'polypeptide(L)'
;MQETGSAQSWTCMDLYVFATPYRITWDYYFAAREHTLEITSWEEEAELEYVKQHGVSVFLMPSGMLGTLLSLIDVLPLFSNTGWGQNSNLAFLEKHMGATFEKRSQPWVANIMKEDIQSGDFLALSKIRGRWGGFETLEKWVTGAFAGHTAVCLKDEKGDLWVAESGFENEKGEEIIAIVPWDEWWEMALKDGSNPQIALLPLHPDIRSRFNESAAWDFARSMVGKPYGYHNMIFSWIDTIGDNYPPPLDANLVMAVMSMWTRLQPLYAANMWNEALNKRLGTEGLDLQGIILETEKRGMSFDQLLTVPEQDEWVYSDGKSTTCVSFILAMYKEAGVFAPFTESIQVTEFTLKSSVC
;
A
#
# COMPACT_ATOMS: atom_id res chain seq x y z
N MET A 1 -18.93 29.10 -13.33
CA MET A 1 -17.73 29.78 -13.85
C MET A 1 -16.69 29.69 -12.77
N GLN A 2 -15.74 28.77 -12.93
CA GLN A 2 -14.61 28.60 -12.04
C GLN A 2 -13.46 29.37 -12.69
N GLU A 3 -12.90 30.36 -12.00
CA GLU A 3 -11.72 31.08 -12.48
C GLU A 3 -10.55 30.11 -12.56
N THR A 4 -10.04 29.86 -13.77
CA THR A 4 -8.83 29.09 -13.98
C THR A 4 -7.62 29.97 -13.70
N GLY A 5 -6.78 29.55 -12.76
CA GLY A 5 -5.51 30.21 -12.46
C GLY A 5 -4.58 30.28 -13.68
N SER A 6 -3.64 31.23 -13.67
CA SER A 6 -2.68 31.45 -14.76
C SER A 6 -1.88 30.20 -15.11
N ALA A 7 -1.78 29.89 -16.41
CA ALA A 7 -1.06 28.73 -16.95
C ALA A 7 0.41 28.67 -16.48
N GLN A 8 0.81 27.54 -15.88
CA GLN A 8 2.17 27.29 -15.38
C GLN A 8 3.01 26.36 -16.28
N SER A 9 2.49 25.91 -17.44
CA SER A 9 3.17 24.97 -18.33
C SER A 9 4.08 25.67 -19.35
N TRP A 10 5.37 25.29 -19.38
CA TRP A 10 6.36 25.83 -20.33
C TRP A 10 6.09 25.45 -21.80
N THR A 11 5.25 24.44 -22.05
CA THR A 11 4.85 24.00 -23.40
C THR A 11 3.42 24.39 -23.76
N CYS A 12 2.66 24.99 -22.84
CA CYS A 12 1.22 25.25 -22.99
C CYS A 12 0.40 24.00 -23.40
N MET A 13 0.91 22.80 -23.13
CA MET A 13 0.27 21.53 -23.47
C MET A 13 -0.27 20.87 -22.22
N ASP A 14 -1.59 20.75 -22.16
CA ASP A 14 -2.30 20.00 -21.14
C ASP A 14 -2.68 18.63 -21.69
N LEU A 15 -2.45 17.56 -20.91
CA LEU A 15 -2.95 16.23 -21.21
C LEU A 15 -4.26 16.05 -20.45
N TYR A 16 -5.34 15.78 -21.17
CA TYR A 16 -6.62 15.44 -20.59
C TYR A 16 -6.82 13.94 -20.73
N VAL A 17 -6.96 13.24 -19.61
CA VAL A 17 -7.35 11.83 -19.60
C VAL A 17 -8.86 11.77 -19.41
N PHE A 18 -9.53 11.04 -20.28
CA PHE A 18 -10.97 10.84 -20.25
C PHE A 18 -11.25 9.39 -19.92
N ALA A 19 -11.92 9.14 -18.81
CA ALA A 19 -12.18 7.80 -18.32
C ALA A 19 -13.67 7.55 -18.10
N THR A 20 -14.07 6.33 -18.44
CA THR A 20 -15.28 5.65 -17.97
C THR A 20 -14.83 4.31 -17.36
N PRO A 21 -15.71 3.58 -16.65
CA PRO A 21 -15.42 2.20 -16.25
C PRO A 21 -15.06 1.27 -17.42
N TYR A 22 -15.41 1.66 -18.65
CA TYR A 22 -15.29 0.85 -19.86
C TYR A 22 -14.07 1.22 -20.70
N ARG A 23 -13.63 2.49 -20.64
CA ARG A 23 -12.51 2.98 -21.44
C ARG A 23 -11.70 4.07 -20.77
N ILE A 24 -10.44 4.14 -21.18
CA ILE A 24 -9.58 5.28 -20.92
C ILE A 24 -9.04 5.74 -22.28
N THR A 25 -9.25 7.02 -22.57
CA THR A 25 -8.66 7.70 -23.72
C THR A 25 -8.01 8.99 -23.24
N TRP A 26 -7.19 9.62 -24.08
CA TRP A 26 -6.53 10.86 -23.73
C TRP A 26 -6.37 11.75 -24.95
N ASP A 27 -6.35 13.05 -24.70
CA ASP A 27 -6.13 14.06 -25.74
C ASP A 27 -5.23 15.19 -25.23
N TYR A 28 -4.62 15.91 -26.16
CA TYR A 28 -3.67 16.99 -25.90
C TYR A 28 -4.25 18.32 -26.35
N TYR A 29 -4.30 19.28 -25.42
CA TYR A 29 -4.77 20.62 -25.73
C TYR A 29 -3.65 21.64 -25.54
N PHE A 30 -3.36 22.38 -26.61
CA PHE A 30 -2.22 23.30 -26.72
C PHE A 30 -2.61 24.79 -26.57
N ALA A 31 -3.90 25.07 -26.40
CA ALA A 31 -4.43 26.43 -26.33
C ALA A 31 -5.70 26.48 -25.47
N ALA A 32 -5.89 27.57 -24.73
CA ALA A 32 -7.12 27.84 -23.97
C ALA A 32 -8.25 28.27 -24.94
N ARG A 33 -8.80 27.30 -25.67
CA ARG A 33 -9.96 27.45 -26.57
C ARG A 33 -10.92 26.29 -26.36
N GLU A 34 -12.07 26.36 -27.01
CA GLU A 34 -12.99 25.23 -27.05
C GLU A 34 -12.36 24.07 -27.83
N HIS A 35 -12.39 22.88 -27.23
CA HIS A 35 -11.95 21.63 -27.84
C HIS A 35 -13.07 20.60 -27.74
N THR A 36 -13.14 19.72 -28.73
CA THR A 36 -14.14 18.66 -28.81
C THR A 36 -13.43 17.32 -28.82
N LEU A 37 -13.70 16.48 -27.82
CA LEU A 37 -13.38 15.07 -27.89
C LEU A 37 -14.52 14.33 -28.60
N GLU A 38 -14.24 13.75 -29.76
CA GLU A 38 -15.19 12.89 -30.46
C GLU A 38 -15.02 11.43 -30.07
N ILE A 39 -16.06 10.87 -29.46
CA ILE A 39 -16.17 9.43 -29.22
C ILE A 39 -16.99 8.83 -30.37
N THR A 40 -16.31 8.16 -31.30
CA THR A 40 -16.93 7.64 -32.53
C THR A 40 -17.78 6.39 -32.32
N SER A 41 -17.48 5.61 -31.28
CA SER A 41 -18.25 4.44 -30.87
C SER A 41 -18.08 4.15 -29.39
N TRP A 42 -19.10 3.59 -28.77
CA TRP A 42 -19.04 3.06 -27.40
C TRP A 42 -18.54 1.61 -27.46
N GLU A 43 -17.69 1.19 -26.51
CA GLU A 43 -17.22 -0.20 -26.41
C GLU A 43 -18.42 -1.15 -26.28
N GLU A 44 -19.39 -0.76 -25.47
CA GLU A 44 -20.61 -1.52 -25.17
C GLU A 44 -21.81 -0.59 -24.98
N GLU A 45 -23.03 -1.12 -25.10
CA GLU A 45 -24.27 -0.37 -24.78
C GLU A 45 -24.28 0.13 -23.33
N ALA A 46 -23.67 -0.63 -22.43
CA ALA A 46 -23.57 -0.29 -21.02
C ALA A 46 -22.67 0.94 -20.77
N GLU A 47 -21.64 1.17 -21.59
CA GLU A 47 -20.82 2.38 -21.51
C GLU A 47 -21.65 3.62 -21.88
N LEU A 48 -22.45 3.54 -22.95
CA LEU A 48 -23.32 4.64 -23.36
C LEU A 48 -24.33 4.96 -22.25
N GLU A 49 -24.90 3.94 -21.61
CA GLU A 49 -25.85 4.16 -20.53
C GLU A 49 -25.19 4.77 -19.30
N TYR A 50 -23.99 4.31 -18.93
CA TYR A 50 -23.17 4.92 -17.88
C TYR A 50 -22.89 6.40 -18.17
N VAL A 51 -22.43 6.73 -19.39
CA VAL A 51 -22.08 8.11 -19.76
C VAL A 51 -23.30 9.03 -19.77
N LYS A 52 -24.49 8.54 -20.13
CA LYS A 52 -25.72 9.34 -20.02
C LYS A 52 -26.08 9.70 -18.58
N GLN A 53 -25.77 8.82 -17.63
CA GLN A 53 -26.14 8.99 -16.22
C GLN A 53 -25.07 9.76 -15.43
N HIS A 54 -23.79 9.49 -15.71
CA HIS A 54 -22.66 9.96 -14.89
C HIS A 54 -21.69 10.88 -15.64
N GLY A 55 -21.80 10.95 -16.97
CA GLY A 55 -20.84 11.67 -17.81
C GLY A 55 -19.52 10.90 -18.00
N VAL A 56 -18.49 11.61 -18.43
CA VAL A 56 -17.12 11.10 -18.60
C VAL A 56 -16.23 11.80 -17.58
N SER A 57 -15.45 11.03 -16.81
CA SER A 57 -14.48 11.61 -15.88
C SER A 57 -13.32 12.21 -16.66
N VAL A 58 -13.02 13.49 -16.40
CA VAL A 58 -11.97 14.24 -17.10
C VAL A 58 -10.89 14.63 -16.11
N PHE A 59 -9.69 14.10 -16.30
CA PHE A 59 -8.52 14.41 -15.50
C PHE A 59 -7.60 15.35 -16.27
N LEU A 60 -7.36 16.53 -15.70
CA LEU A 60 -6.32 17.42 -16.19
C LEU A 60 -4.97 16.99 -15.60
N MET A 61 -4.04 16.64 -16.46
CA MET A 61 -2.62 16.57 -16.13
C MET A 61 -1.95 17.88 -16.61
N PRO A 62 -1.77 18.88 -15.71
CA PRO A 62 -1.44 20.28 -16.06
C PRO A 62 -0.04 20.49 -16.68
N SER A 63 0.69 19.39 -16.92
CA SER A 63 2.04 19.40 -17.50
C SER A 63 2.16 18.52 -18.75
N GLY A 64 1.08 17.91 -19.24
CA GLY A 64 1.09 17.11 -20.47
C GLY A 64 1.98 15.84 -20.42
N MET A 65 2.38 15.31 -21.59
CA MET A 65 3.44 14.27 -21.67
C MET A 65 4.73 14.70 -20.97
N LEU A 66 5.03 16.00 -20.88
CA LEU A 66 6.19 16.48 -20.16
C LEU A 66 6.02 16.22 -18.66
N GLY A 67 4.83 16.40 -18.11
CA GLY A 67 4.45 16.06 -16.74
C GLY A 67 4.46 14.57 -16.45
N THR A 68 3.92 13.76 -17.36
CA THR A 68 3.99 12.30 -17.25
C THR A 68 5.43 11.80 -17.38
N LEU A 69 6.22 12.37 -18.29
CA LEU A 69 7.65 12.08 -18.44
C LEU A 69 8.45 12.57 -17.23
N LEU A 70 8.14 13.75 -16.67
CA LEU A 70 8.74 14.28 -15.45
C LEU A 70 8.35 13.46 -14.22
N SER A 71 7.11 12.99 -14.15
CA SER A 71 6.64 12.09 -13.08
C SER A 71 7.27 10.71 -13.20
N LEU A 72 7.45 10.20 -14.42
CA LEU A 72 8.24 9.00 -14.68
C LEU A 72 9.73 9.24 -14.38
N ILE A 73 10.26 10.42 -14.64
CA ILE A 73 11.62 10.83 -14.24
C ILE A 73 11.73 10.97 -12.72
N ASP A 74 10.65 11.33 -11.99
CA ASP A 74 10.67 11.42 -10.53
C ASP A 74 10.49 10.03 -9.87
N VAL A 75 9.75 9.11 -10.52
CA VAL A 75 9.39 7.79 -9.98
C VAL A 75 10.33 6.66 -10.41
N LEU A 76 10.73 6.58 -11.67
CA LEU A 76 11.63 5.53 -12.16
C LEU A 76 12.99 5.48 -11.43
N PRO A 77 13.62 6.60 -11.05
CA PRO A 77 14.87 6.56 -10.29
C PRO A 77 14.72 5.94 -8.91
N LEU A 78 13.53 5.99 -8.30
CA LEU A 78 13.28 5.47 -6.96
C LEU A 78 13.65 3.99 -6.84
N PHE A 79 13.48 3.24 -7.92
CA PHE A 79 13.77 1.81 -7.98
C PHE A 79 15.23 1.48 -8.29
N SER A 80 16.09 2.48 -8.53
CA SER A 80 17.51 2.29 -8.82
C SER A 80 18.30 1.99 -7.54
N ASN A 81 19.15 0.96 -7.56
CA ASN A 81 20.09 0.69 -6.45
C ASN A 81 21.42 1.44 -6.62
N THR A 82 21.34 2.75 -6.78
CA THR A 82 22.51 3.63 -6.94
C THR A 82 22.43 4.80 -5.97
N GLY A 83 23.52 5.56 -5.83
CA GLY A 83 23.49 6.82 -5.06
C GLY A 83 22.48 7.83 -5.63
N TRP A 84 22.24 7.80 -6.95
CA TRP A 84 21.19 8.60 -7.59
C TRP A 84 19.79 8.14 -7.17
N GLY A 85 19.53 6.83 -7.16
CA GLY A 85 18.27 6.28 -6.66
C GLY A 85 18.03 6.62 -5.20
N GLN A 86 19.05 6.49 -4.35
CA GLN A 86 18.97 6.90 -2.94
C GLN A 86 18.59 8.37 -2.79
N ASN A 87 19.30 9.27 -3.49
CA ASN A 87 19.02 10.70 -3.43
C ASN A 87 17.63 11.04 -3.98
N SER A 88 17.15 10.30 -4.98
CA SER A 88 15.80 10.48 -5.54
C SER A 88 14.72 10.07 -4.54
N ASN A 89 14.91 8.97 -3.81
CA ASN A 89 14.01 8.57 -2.72
C ASN A 89 13.96 9.64 -1.62
N LEU A 90 15.12 10.16 -1.19
CA LEU A 90 15.18 11.22 -0.18
C LEU A 90 14.48 12.50 -0.66
N ALA A 91 14.76 12.94 -1.88
CA ALA A 91 14.14 14.13 -2.46
C ALA A 91 12.62 13.97 -2.65
N PHE A 92 12.16 12.78 -3.01
CA PHE A 92 10.73 12.47 -3.11
C PHE A 92 10.04 12.61 -1.75
N LEU A 93 10.59 11.97 -0.71
CA LEU A 93 10.02 12.04 0.64
C LEU A 93 10.09 13.46 1.22
N GLU A 94 11.15 14.21 0.96
CA GLU A 94 11.25 15.62 1.33
C GLU A 94 10.17 16.47 0.64
N LYS A 95 10.01 16.32 -0.68
CA LYS A 95 9.04 17.06 -1.50
C LYS A 95 7.60 16.75 -1.14
N HIS A 96 7.28 15.48 -0.92
CA HIS A 96 5.89 15.01 -0.78
C HIS A 96 5.43 14.81 0.66
N MET A 97 6.35 14.62 1.61
CA MET A 97 6.03 14.44 3.02
C MET A 97 6.62 15.52 3.93
N GLY A 98 7.50 16.40 3.42
CA GLY A 98 8.26 17.32 4.27
C GLY A 98 9.24 16.60 5.21
N ALA A 99 9.60 15.35 4.88
CA ALA A 99 10.42 14.49 5.71
C ALA A 99 11.92 14.81 5.55
N THR A 100 12.65 14.95 6.66
CA THR A 100 14.10 15.13 6.67
C THR A 100 14.80 13.88 7.19
N PHE A 101 15.70 13.32 6.38
CA PHE A 101 16.51 12.17 6.77
C PHE A 101 17.97 12.58 7.00
N GLU A 102 18.38 12.56 8.26
CA GLU A 102 19.75 12.89 8.63
C GLU A 102 20.63 11.65 8.71
N LYS A 103 21.87 11.77 8.21
CA LYS A 103 22.85 10.70 8.32
C LYS A 103 23.31 10.57 9.77
N ARG A 104 23.08 9.41 10.39
CA ARG A 104 23.55 9.12 11.74
C ARG A 104 25.09 9.06 11.83
N SER A 105 25.62 9.48 12.97
CA SER A 105 27.04 9.29 13.31
C SER A 105 27.36 7.80 13.48
N GLN A 106 28.58 7.40 13.12
CA GLN A 106 29.04 6.03 13.32
C GLN A 106 29.31 5.73 14.82
N PRO A 107 29.19 4.47 15.26
CA PRO A 107 28.80 3.28 14.47
C PRO A 107 27.30 3.26 14.13
N TRP A 108 26.95 2.77 12.93
CA TRP A 108 25.56 2.68 12.47
C TRP A 108 24.80 1.48 13.02
N VAL A 109 25.53 0.50 13.58
CA VAL A 109 24.95 -0.68 14.23
C VAL A 109 25.07 -0.47 15.73
N ALA A 110 23.92 -0.48 16.42
CA ALA A 110 23.91 -0.54 17.88
C ALA A 110 24.28 -1.96 18.32
N ASN A 111 25.03 -2.09 19.42
CA ASN A 111 25.30 -3.39 20.02
C ASN A 111 24.05 -3.85 20.77
N ILE A 112 23.14 -4.54 20.06
CA ILE A 112 21.91 -5.10 20.64
C ILE A 112 22.23 -6.52 21.12
N MET A 113 22.12 -6.72 22.42
CA MET A 113 22.25 -8.05 23.03
C MET A 113 20.92 -8.80 22.86
N LYS A 114 20.95 -10.05 22.40
CA LYS A 114 19.73 -10.86 22.17
C LYS A 114 18.94 -11.08 23.47
N GLU A 115 19.63 -11.01 24.59
CA GLU A 115 19.09 -11.13 25.94
C GLU A 115 18.11 -9.99 26.24
N ASP A 116 18.37 -8.79 25.71
CA ASP A 116 17.55 -7.59 25.93
C ASP A 116 16.28 -7.56 25.07
N ILE A 117 16.24 -8.33 23.98
CA ILE A 117 15.07 -8.47 23.11
C ILE A 117 14.06 -9.40 23.77
N GLN A 118 12.77 -9.08 23.74
CA GLN A 118 11.70 -9.90 24.30
C GLN A 118 10.64 -10.24 23.25
N SER A 119 9.85 -11.29 23.52
CA SER A 119 8.72 -11.66 22.68
C SER A 119 7.76 -10.47 22.53
N GLY A 120 7.35 -10.21 21.29
CA GLY A 120 6.49 -9.09 20.94
C GLY A 120 7.24 -7.79 20.63
N ASP A 121 8.56 -7.69 20.84
CA ASP A 121 9.30 -6.49 20.44
C ASP A 121 9.23 -6.29 18.91
N PHE A 122 9.00 -5.04 18.49
CA PHE A 122 8.68 -4.68 17.11
C PHE A 122 9.93 -4.23 16.36
N LEU A 123 10.09 -4.68 15.12
CA LEU A 123 11.14 -4.24 14.21
C LEU A 123 10.51 -3.40 13.11
N ALA A 124 10.89 -2.12 13.05
CA ALA A 124 10.50 -1.22 11.97
C ALA A 124 11.65 -1.11 10.96
N LEU A 125 11.37 -1.45 9.70
CA LEU A 125 12.35 -1.44 8.62
C LEU A 125 12.04 -0.30 7.64
N SER A 126 13.10 0.33 7.14
CA SER A 126 13.01 1.45 6.20
C SER A 126 14.13 1.36 5.17
N LYS A 127 13.76 1.04 3.93
CA LYS A 127 14.61 1.03 2.74
C LYS A 127 14.37 2.29 1.92
N ILE A 128 15.44 2.77 1.29
CA ILE A 128 15.45 3.95 0.41
C ILE A 128 16.31 3.73 -0.84
N ARG A 129 16.61 2.46 -1.18
CA ARG A 129 17.44 2.09 -2.33
C ARG A 129 16.89 0.86 -3.05
N GLY A 130 17.09 0.79 -4.36
CA GLY A 130 16.73 -0.36 -5.17
C GLY A 130 15.23 -0.56 -5.28
N ARG A 131 14.82 -1.70 -5.85
CA ARG A 131 13.41 -2.03 -6.10
C ARG A 131 12.56 -1.86 -4.84
N TRP A 132 12.96 -2.49 -3.74
CA TRP A 132 12.23 -2.45 -2.47
C TRP A 132 12.22 -1.05 -1.84
N GLY A 133 13.33 -0.30 -1.91
CA GLY A 133 13.33 1.09 -1.44
C GLY A 133 12.38 2.00 -2.21
N GLY A 134 12.25 1.81 -3.53
CA GLY A 134 11.29 2.55 -4.34
C GLY A 134 9.84 2.24 -3.95
N PHE A 135 9.49 0.96 -3.78
CA PHE A 135 8.16 0.56 -3.30
C PHE A 135 7.87 1.14 -1.92
N GLU A 136 8.78 0.98 -0.97
CA GLU A 136 8.58 1.49 0.37
C GLU A 136 8.53 3.03 0.41
N THR A 137 9.18 3.75 -0.50
CA THR A 137 9.05 5.22 -0.57
C THR A 137 7.65 5.64 -0.98
N LEU A 138 7.04 4.95 -1.95
CA LEU A 138 5.66 5.19 -2.34
C LEU A 138 4.71 4.81 -1.20
N GLU A 139 4.97 3.70 -0.51
CA GLU A 139 4.19 3.28 0.65
C GLU A 139 4.26 4.29 1.81
N LYS A 140 5.46 4.76 2.16
CA LYS A 140 5.67 5.83 3.15
C LYS A 140 4.86 7.07 2.80
N TRP A 141 4.83 7.43 1.51
CA TRP A 141 4.08 8.58 1.03
C TRP A 141 2.57 8.41 1.18
N VAL A 142 2.00 7.27 0.74
CA VAL A 142 0.54 7.05 0.81
C VAL A 142 0.04 6.77 2.22
N THR A 143 0.85 6.15 3.08
CA THR A 143 0.48 5.86 4.48
C THR A 143 0.87 6.97 5.45
N GLY A 144 1.77 7.87 5.05
CA GLY A 144 2.39 8.86 5.93
C GLY A 144 3.36 8.26 6.97
N ALA A 145 3.82 7.03 6.79
CA ALA A 145 4.76 6.34 7.68
C ALA A 145 6.23 6.62 7.31
N PHE A 146 7.16 6.32 8.22
CA PHE A 146 8.61 6.38 7.95
C PHE A 146 9.26 4.99 7.76
N ALA A 147 8.55 3.94 8.18
CA ALA A 147 8.87 2.56 7.88
C ALA A 147 8.11 2.11 6.62
N GLY A 148 8.67 1.15 5.88
CA GLY A 148 7.97 0.47 4.78
C GLY A 148 7.88 -1.04 4.95
N HIS A 149 8.42 -1.58 6.05
CA HIS A 149 8.23 -2.99 6.37
C HIS A 149 8.36 -3.23 7.87
N THR A 150 7.77 -4.30 8.37
CA THR A 150 7.75 -4.60 9.80
C THR A 150 7.91 -6.08 10.06
N ALA A 151 8.61 -6.39 11.15
CA ALA A 151 8.74 -7.74 11.67
C ALA A 151 8.56 -7.73 13.20
N VAL A 152 8.42 -8.89 13.81
CA VAL A 152 8.29 -9.02 15.27
C VAL A 152 9.21 -10.10 15.82
N CYS A 153 9.80 -9.83 16.98
CA CYS A 153 10.66 -10.76 17.69
C CYS A 153 9.84 -11.73 18.55
N LEU A 154 10.22 -13.00 18.57
CA LEU A 154 9.63 -14.04 19.42
C LEU A 154 10.74 -14.88 20.05
N LYS A 155 10.65 -15.15 21.36
CA LYS A 155 11.51 -16.12 22.05
C LYS A 155 10.77 -17.43 22.22
N ASP A 156 11.41 -18.54 21.87
CA ASP A 156 10.84 -19.85 22.13
C ASP A 156 11.06 -20.32 23.58
N GLU A 157 10.57 -21.51 23.92
CA GLU A 157 10.68 -22.10 25.26
C GLU A 157 12.14 -22.32 25.72
N LYS A 158 13.11 -22.38 24.79
CA LYS A 158 14.53 -22.51 25.08
C LYS A 158 15.22 -21.15 25.26
N GLY A 159 14.52 -20.07 24.93
CA GLY A 159 15.06 -18.72 24.90
C GLY A 159 15.75 -18.37 23.59
N ASP A 160 15.65 -19.21 22.55
CA ASP A 160 16.19 -18.90 21.23
C ASP A 160 15.33 -17.81 20.58
N LEU A 161 15.98 -16.87 19.89
CA LEU A 161 15.33 -15.69 19.32
C LEU A 161 14.99 -15.90 17.84
N TRP A 162 13.75 -15.60 17.49
CA TRP A 162 13.16 -15.72 16.17
C TRP A 162 12.59 -14.38 15.71
N VAL A 163 12.54 -14.19 14.40
CA VAL A 163 11.87 -13.06 13.75
C VAL A 163 10.74 -13.60 12.90
N ALA A 164 9.52 -13.13 13.16
CA ALA A 164 8.34 -13.45 12.39
C ALA A 164 7.93 -12.24 11.53
N GLU A 165 7.66 -12.45 10.26
CA GLU A 165 7.23 -11.39 9.34
C GLU A 165 6.32 -11.93 8.23
N SER A 166 5.47 -11.05 7.69
CA SER A 166 4.77 -11.28 6.42
C SER A 166 5.47 -10.49 5.34
N GLY A 167 5.80 -11.12 4.21
CA GLY A 167 6.57 -10.51 3.12
C GLY A 167 7.97 -11.10 2.95
N PHE A 168 8.21 -12.28 3.52
CA PHE A 168 9.46 -13.02 3.35
C PHE A 168 9.46 -13.72 1.98
N GLU A 169 10.45 -13.44 1.14
CA GLU A 169 10.59 -14.06 -0.18
C GLU A 169 11.15 -15.48 -0.05
N ASN A 170 10.38 -16.48 -0.47
CA ASN A 170 10.82 -17.88 -0.47
C ASN A 170 11.71 -18.22 -1.68
N GLU A 171 12.21 -19.45 -1.76
CA GLU A 171 13.08 -19.91 -2.87
C GLU A 171 12.47 -19.79 -4.28
N LYS A 172 11.14 -19.68 -4.38
CA LYS A 172 10.39 -19.50 -5.63
C LYS A 172 10.14 -18.04 -5.99
N GLY A 173 10.55 -17.10 -5.13
CA GLY A 173 10.28 -15.67 -5.29
C GLY A 173 8.87 -15.25 -4.85
N GLU A 174 8.17 -16.10 -4.08
CA GLU A 174 6.85 -15.79 -3.54
C GLU A 174 7.00 -15.15 -2.15
N GLU A 175 6.26 -14.06 -1.90
CA GLU A 175 6.20 -13.45 -0.58
C GLU A 175 5.21 -14.17 0.33
N ILE A 176 5.71 -14.69 1.44
CA ILE A 176 4.96 -15.48 2.40
C ILE A 176 5.17 -14.97 3.83
N ILE A 177 4.39 -15.53 4.75
CA ILE A 177 4.63 -15.39 6.18
C ILE A 177 5.66 -16.42 6.63
N ALA A 178 6.71 -15.98 7.30
CA ALA A 178 7.80 -16.83 7.75
C ALA A 178 8.20 -16.52 9.20
N ILE A 179 8.82 -17.51 9.86
CA ILE A 179 9.51 -17.36 11.14
C ILE A 179 10.92 -17.87 10.93
N VAL A 180 11.90 -16.99 11.14
CA VAL A 180 13.31 -17.21 10.80
C VAL A 180 14.17 -17.02 12.05
N PRO A 181 15.21 -17.84 12.30
CA PRO A 181 16.14 -17.59 13.39
C PRO A 181 16.76 -16.20 13.29
N TRP A 182 16.91 -15.50 14.41
CA TRP A 182 17.45 -14.13 14.44
C TRP A 182 18.78 -13.99 13.69
N ASP A 183 19.71 -14.95 13.86
CA ASP A 183 21.02 -14.87 13.23
C ASP A 183 20.96 -14.94 11.70
N GLU A 184 20.07 -15.78 11.18
CA GLU A 184 19.84 -15.91 9.75
C GLU A 184 19.17 -14.65 9.20
N TRP A 185 18.11 -14.17 9.85
CA TRP A 185 17.42 -12.94 9.48
C TRP A 185 18.36 -11.72 9.52
N TRP A 186 19.19 -11.62 10.56
CA TRP A 186 20.16 -10.54 10.70
C TRP A 186 21.27 -10.60 9.65
N GLU A 187 21.76 -11.80 9.32
CA GLU A 187 22.72 -11.99 8.24
C GLU A 187 22.13 -11.59 6.87
N MET A 188 20.85 -11.90 6.63
CA MET A 188 20.13 -11.43 5.43
C MET A 188 20.03 -9.91 5.40
N ALA A 189 19.65 -9.27 6.51
CA ALA A 189 19.56 -7.81 6.61
C ALA A 189 20.90 -7.11 6.36
N LEU A 190 22.02 -7.68 6.84
CA LEU A 190 23.37 -7.16 6.60
C LEU A 190 23.83 -7.29 5.14
N LYS A 191 23.31 -8.29 4.42
CA LYS A 191 23.60 -8.53 2.99
C LYS A 191 22.62 -7.84 2.04
N ASP A 192 21.52 -7.30 2.55
CA ASP A 192 20.51 -6.63 1.75
C ASP A 192 21.09 -5.36 1.10
N GLY A 193 21.24 -5.41 -0.23
CA GLY A 193 21.80 -4.32 -1.02
C GLY A 193 20.95 -3.04 -1.05
N SER A 194 19.70 -3.09 -0.57
CA SER A 194 18.87 -1.91 -0.34
C SER A 194 19.30 -1.12 0.92
N ASN A 195 20.17 -1.71 1.75
CA ASN A 195 20.70 -1.15 2.98
C ASN A 195 19.59 -0.66 3.93
N PRO A 196 18.80 -1.60 4.50
CA PRO A 196 17.67 -1.26 5.36
C PRO A 196 18.12 -0.55 6.63
N GLN A 197 17.36 0.46 7.04
CA GLN A 197 17.42 1.01 8.39
C GLN A 197 16.46 0.22 9.26
N ILE A 198 16.95 -0.29 10.39
CA ILE A 198 16.17 -1.14 11.28
C ILE A 198 16.12 -0.48 12.66
N ALA A 199 14.91 -0.24 13.16
CA ALA A 199 14.67 0.22 14.51
C ALA A 199 14.01 -0.91 15.32
N LEU A 200 14.65 -1.27 16.44
CA LEU A 200 14.06 -2.12 17.45
C LEU A 200 13.22 -1.26 18.40
N LEU A 201 11.94 -1.59 18.53
CA LEU A 201 10.95 -0.87 19.32
C LEU A 201 10.38 -1.83 20.37
N PRO A 202 10.90 -1.80 21.61
CA PRO A 202 10.41 -2.68 22.66
C PRO A 202 8.98 -2.35 23.07
N LEU A 203 8.17 -3.37 23.38
CA LEU A 203 6.84 -3.13 23.95
C LEU A 203 6.93 -2.39 25.28
N HIS A 204 6.11 -1.36 25.47
CA HIS A 204 5.98 -0.66 26.75
C HIS A 204 5.67 -1.67 27.89
N PRO A 205 6.23 -1.53 29.10
CA PRO A 205 6.05 -2.50 30.18
C PRO A 205 4.59 -2.87 30.48
N ASP A 206 3.69 -1.88 30.44
CA ASP A 206 2.25 -2.12 30.68
C ASP A 206 1.60 -2.99 29.60
N ILE A 207 2.00 -2.81 28.33
CA ILE A 207 1.54 -3.63 27.21
C ILE A 207 2.14 -5.03 27.29
N ARG A 208 3.44 -5.10 27.59
CA ARG A 208 4.17 -6.36 27.77
C ARG A 208 3.55 -7.24 28.85
N SER A 209 3.08 -6.64 29.94
CA SER A 209 2.41 -7.38 31.03
C SER A 209 1.12 -8.10 30.60
N ARG A 210 0.51 -7.69 29.47
CA ARG A 210 -0.71 -8.28 28.91
C ARG A 210 -0.42 -9.24 27.75
N PHE A 211 0.80 -9.23 27.22
CA PHE A 211 1.17 -10.01 26.05
C PHE A 211 1.26 -11.50 26.40
N ASN A 212 0.34 -12.29 25.85
CA ASN A 212 0.34 -13.74 25.99
C ASN A 212 1.27 -14.37 24.94
N GLU A 213 2.46 -14.78 25.37
CA GLU A 213 3.47 -15.37 24.48
C GLU A 213 3.02 -16.68 23.81
N SER A 214 2.28 -17.54 24.53
CA SER A 214 1.79 -18.80 23.97
C SER A 214 0.78 -18.56 22.85
N ALA A 215 -0.16 -17.63 23.08
CA ALA A 215 -1.15 -17.26 22.05
C ALA A 215 -0.49 -16.60 20.84
N ALA A 216 0.52 -15.75 21.06
CA ALA A 216 1.31 -15.16 19.97
C ALA A 216 2.01 -16.22 19.12
N TRP A 217 2.64 -17.21 19.74
CA TRP A 217 3.28 -18.33 19.05
C TRP A 217 2.30 -19.24 18.31
N ASP A 218 1.12 -19.50 18.89
CA ASP A 218 0.06 -20.27 18.24
C ASP A 218 -0.44 -19.56 16.98
N PHE A 219 -0.70 -18.24 17.08
CA PHE A 219 -1.07 -17.44 15.93
C PHE A 219 0.03 -17.41 14.87
N ALA A 220 1.26 -17.07 15.24
CA ALA A 220 2.38 -16.97 14.30
C ALA A 220 2.59 -18.28 13.53
N ARG A 221 2.60 -19.43 14.23
CA ARG A 221 2.71 -20.75 13.60
C ARG A 221 1.53 -21.09 12.70
N SER A 222 0.32 -20.67 13.05
CA SER A 222 -0.87 -20.87 12.21
C SER A 222 -0.81 -20.12 10.88
N MET A 223 0.03 -19.08 10.78
CA MET A 223 0.17 -18.21 9.61
C MET A 223 1.38 -18.54 8.75
N VAL A 224 2.36 -19.31 9.24
CA VAL A 224 3.56 -19.70 8.46
C VAL A 224 3.17 -20.35 7.13
N GLY A 225 3.80 -19.89 6.05
CA GLY A 225 3.61 -20.39 4.68
C GLY A 225 2.40 -19.81 3.96
N LYS A 226 1.60 -18.98 4.62
CA LYS A 226 0.47 -18.28 3.99
C LYS A 226 0.92 -17.07 3.17
N PRO A 227 0.13 -16.64 2.17
CA PRO A 227 0.53 -15.56 1.27
C PRO A 227 0.53 -14.18 1.93
N TYR A 228 1.31 -13.27 1.34
CA TYR A 228 1.29 -11.85 1.67
C TYR A 228 -0.07 -11.19 1.36
N GLY A 229 -0.45 -10.20 2.16
CA GLY A 229 -1.71 -9.44 2.04
C GLY A 229 -1.73 -8.44 0.88
N TYR A 230 -1.67 -8.90 -0.36
CA TYR A 230 -1.81 -8.00 -1.51
C TYR A 230 -3.24 -7.48 -1.68
N HIS A 231 -4.24 -8.30 -1.34
CA HIS A 231 -5.67 -8.01 -1.49
C HIS A 231 -6.13 -6.80 -0.67
N ASN A 232 -5.50 -6.52 0.47
CA ASN A 232 -5.88 -5.44 1.39
C ASN A 232 -4.95 -4.23 1.33
N MET A 233 -3.77 -4.33 0.69
CA MET A 233 -2.73 -3.28 0.73
C MET A 233 -3.21 -1.91 0.23
N ILE A 234 -3.98 -1.87 -0.86
CA ILE A 234 -4.50 -0.61 -1.42
C ILE A 234 -5.59 -0.01 -0.54
N PHE A 235 -6.42 -0.83 0.10
CA PHE A 235 -7.53 -0.35 0.94
C PHE A 235 -7.05 0.16 2.30
N SER A 236 -5.89 -0.31 2.78
CA SER A 236 -5.33 0.09 4.07
C SER A 236 -5.12 1.60 4.24
N TRP A 237 -4.95 2.35 3.15
CA TRP A 237 -4.77 3.81 3.18
C TRP A 237 -5.92 4.59 2.52
N ILE A 238 -7.01 3.90 2.13
CA ILE A 238 -8.22 4.50 1.58
C ILE A 238 -9.39 4.35 2.58
N ASP A 239 -9.33 5.11 3.68
CA ASP A 239 -10.34 5.17 4.76
C ASP A 239 -11.45 6.25 4.62
N THR A 240 -11.36 7.19 3.67
CA THR A 240 -12.36 8.23 3.42
C THR A 240 -12.65 8.40 1.92
N ILE A 241 -13.76 9.09 1.61
CA ILE A 241 -14.20 9.36 0.23
C ILE A 241 -13.21 10.27 -0.55
N GLY A 242 -12.40 11.09 0.13
CA GLY A 242 -11.54 12.04 -0.58
C GLY A 242 -10.47 12.80 0.23
N ASP A 243 -10.49 12.78 1.57
CA ASP A 243 -9.60 13.61 2.41
C ASP A 243 -8.26 12.94 2.76
N ASN A 244 -8.09 11.68 2.37
CA ASN A 244 -6.97 10.81 2.75
C ASN A 244 -5.98 10.54 1.61
N TYR A 245 -6.25 11.03 0.41
CA TYR A 245 -5.33 10.89 -0.71
C TYR A 245 -4.22 11.95 -0.61
N PRO A 246 -2.93 11.56 -0.67
CA PRO A 246 -1.88 12.55 -0.76
C PRO A 246 -1.96 13.23 -2.14
N PRO A 247 -1.93 14.57 -2.21
CA PRO A 247 -1.96 15.27 -3.49
C PRO A 247 -0.85 14.77 -4.43
N PRO A 248 -1.14 14.50 -5.73
CA PRO A 248 -2.36 14.80 -6.46
C PRO A 248 -3.36 13.63 -6.58
N LEU A 249 -3.26 12.58 -5.75
CA LEU A 249 -4.17 11.44 -5.81
C LEU A 249 -5.60 11.86 -5.44
N ASP A 250 -6.58 11.25 -6.10
CA ASP A 250 -7.99 11.27 -5.72
C ASP A 250 -8.64 9.91 -6.06
N ALA A 251 -9.84 9.66 -5.56
CA ALA A 251 -10.57 8.41 -5.79
C ALA A 251 -10.78 8.11 -7.29
N ASN A 252 -10.97 9.13 -8.11
CA ASN A 252 -11.19 8.98 -9.55
C ASN A 252 -9.88 8.56 -10.26
N LEU A 253 -8.73 9.10 -9.84
CA LEU A 253 -7.43 8.71 -10.36
C LEU A 253 -7.05 7.29 -9.91
N VAL A 254 -7.38 6.90 -8.68
CA VAL A 254 -7.24 5.51 -8.22
C VAL A 254 -8.12 4.58 -9.05
N MET A 255 -9.40 4.92 -9.28
CA MET A 255 -10.27 4.16 -10.18
C MET A 255 -9.67 4.04 -11.59
N ALA A 256 -9.16 5.12 -12.17
CA ALA A 256 -8.55 5.10 -13.49
C ALA A 256 -7.30 4.22 -13.54
N VAL A 257 -6.44 4.25 -12.51
CA VAL A 257 -5.26 3.38 -12.39
C VAL A 257 -5.67 1.92 -12.22
N MET A 258 -6.66 1.62 -11.37
CA MET A 258 -7.20 0.28 -11.17
C MET A 258 -7.78 -0.26 -12.48
N SER A 259 -8.63 0.50 -13.18
CA SER A 259 -9.20 0.12 -14.48
C SER A 259 -8.13 -0.10 -15.55
N MET A 260 -7.11 0.76 -15.61
CA MET A 260 -5.99 0.60 -16.53
C MET A 260 -5.19 -0.68 -16.24
N TRP A 261 -4.85 -0.93 -14.98
CA TRP A 261 -4.05 -2.08 -14.57
C TRP A 261 -4.82 -3.40 -14.69
N THR A 262 -6.14 -3.41 -14.41
CA THR A 262 -7.02 -4.57 -14.67
C THR A 262 -7.03 -4.95 -16.15
N ARG A 263 -6.99 -3.97 -17.06
CA ARG A 263 -6.95 -4.26 -18.50
C ARG A 263 -5.55 -4.68 -18.98
N LEU A 264 -4.49 -4.11 -18.43
CA LEU A 264 -3.10 -4.41 -18.82
C LEU A 264 -2.56 -5.72 -18.22
N GLN A 265 -2.95 -6.07 -17.00
CA GLN A 265 -2.48 -7.23 -16.24
C GLN A 265 -3.62 -7.87 -15.43
N PRO A 266 -4.62 -8.50 -16.09
CA PRO A 266 -5.86 -8.96 -15.47
C PRO A 266 -5.65 -9.99 -14.36
N LEU A 267 -4.65 -10.87 -14.48
CA LEU A 267 -4.34 -11.88 -13.46
C LEU A 267 -3.77 -11.27 -12.17
N TYR A 268 -2.96 -10.21 -12.27
CA TYR A 268 -2.42 -9.51 -11.11
C TYR A 268 -3.47 -8.61 -10.46
N ALA A 269 -4.27 -7.91 -11.27
CA ALA A 269 -5.36 -7.08 -10.76
C ALA A 269 -6.44 -7.88 -10.01
N ALA A 270 -6.76 -9.08 -10.49
CA ALA A 270 -7.69 -9.97 -9.81
C ALA A 270 -7.22 -10.30 -8.38
N ASN A 271 -5.91 -10.50 -8.21
CA ASN A 271 -5.27 -10.76 -6.91
C ASN A 271 -5.07 -9.50 -6.05
N MET A 272 -5.26 -8.30 -6.58
CA MET A 272 -4.99 -7.06 -5.84
C MET A 272 -6.25 -6.37 -5.34
N TRP A 273 -7.39 -6.46 -6.04
CA TRP A 273 -8.60 -5.78 -5.61
C TRP A 273 -9.93 -6.45 -5.96
N ASN A 274 -10.04 -7.28 -7.01
CA ASN A 274 -11.35 -7.80 -7.40
C ASN A 274 -12.00 -8.64 -6.29
N GLU A 275 -11.26 -9.57 -5.70
CA GLU A 275 -11.81 -10.40 -4.63
C GLU A 275 -12.14 -9.57 -3.38
N ALA A 276 -11.28 -8.61 -3.04
CA ALA A 276 -11.45 -7.69 -1.92
C ALA A 276 -12.67 -6.76 -2.07
N LEU A 277 -12.92 -6.24 -3.28
CA LEU A 277 -14.11 -5.44 -3.60
C LEU A 277 -15.38 -6.30 -3.59
N ASN A 278 -15.31 -7.54 -4.09
CA ASN A 278 -16.41 -8.49 -4.01
C ASN A 278 -16.80 -8.77 -2.55
N LYS A 279 -15.82 -9.00 -1.66
CA LYS A 279 -16.09 -9.19 -0.22
C LYS A 279 -16.77 -7.99 0.42
N ARG A 280 -16.31 -6.77 0.09
CA ARG A 280 -16.94 -5.51 0.56
C ARG A 280 -18.39 -5.36 0.07
N LEU A 281 -18.68 -5.81 -1.16
CA LEU A 281 -20.05 -5.88 -1.69
C LEU A 281 -20.85 -7.09 -1.21
N GLY A 282 -20.23 -8.09 -0.58
CA GLY A 282 -20.88 -9.38 -0.30
C GLY A 282 -21.27 -10.13 -1.58
N THR A 283 -20.48 -10.01 -2.65
CA THR A 283 -20.62 -10.73 -3.91
C THR A 283 -19.45 -11.67 -4.14
N GLU A 284 -19.52 -12.51 -5.18
CA GLU A 284 -18.42 -13.41 -5.57
C GLU A 284 -18.29 -13.42 -7.10
N GLY A 285 -17.04 -13.43 -7.59
CA GLY A 285 -16.74 -13.67 -9.00
C GLY A 285 -17.08 -12.52 -9.96
N LEU A 286 -17.48 -11.34 -9.46
CA LEU A 286 -17.63 -10.16 -10.31
C LEU A 286 -16.24 -9.61 -10.69
N ASP A 287 -16.07 -9.24 -11.95
CA ASP A 287 -14.95 -8.41 -12.37
C ASP A 287 -15.18 -6.95 -11.94
N LEU A 288 -14.18 -6.09 -12.16
CA LEU A 288 -14.25 -4.68 -11.74
C LEU A 288 -15.47 -3.95 -12.34
N GLN A 289 -15.85 -4.28 -13.59
CA GLN A 289 -17.04 -3.73 -14.23
C GLN A 289 -18.33 -4.20 -13.54
N GLY A 290 -18.45 -5.50 -13.26
CA GLY A 290 -19.56 -6.07 -12.51
C GLY A 290 -19.68 -5.47 -11.11
N ILE A 291 -18.55 -5.25 -10.43
CA ILE A 291 -18.47 -4.57 -9.13
C ILE A 291 -19.04 -3.16 -9.23
N ILE A 292 -18.58 -2.34 -10.19
CA ILE A 292 -19.06 -0.95 -10.34
C ILE A 292 -20.57 -0.93 -10.59
N LEU A 293 -21.06 -1.74 -11.52
CA LEU A 293 -22.49 -1.82 -11.82
C LEU A 293 -23.34 -2.31 -10.65
N GLU A 294 -22.85 -3.28 -9.87
CA GLU A 294 -23.55 -3.78 -8.69
C GLU A 294 -23.55 -2.74 -7.55
N THR A 295 -22.46 -1.98 -7.41
CA THR A 295 -22.37 -0.86 -6.45
C THR A 295 -23.43 0.19 -6.76
N GLU A 296 -23.54 0.58 -8.04
CA GLU A 296 -24.55 1.53 -8.51
C GLU A 296 -25.97 1.03 -8.33
N LYS A 297 -26.25 -0.25 -8.65
CA LYS A 297 -27.56 -0.87 -8.41
C LYS A 297 -28.00 -0.79 -6.96
N ARG A 298 -27.05 -0.77 -6.02
CA ARG A 298 -27.28 -0.63 -4.58
C ARG A 298 -27.36 0.83 -4.12
N GLY A 299 -27.26 1.79 -5.03
CA GLY A 299 -27.30 3.21 -4.72
C GLY A 299 -26.06 3.69 -3.95
N MET A 300 -24.96 2.96 -4.05
CA MET A 300 -23.67 3.29 -3.45
C MET A 300 -22.74 3.84 -4.53
N SER A 301 -21.84 4.74 -4.18
CA SER A 301 -20.75 5.18 -5.07
C SER A 301 -19.50 4.32 -4.90
N PHE A 302 -18.60 4.29 -5.89
CA PHE A 302 -17.42 3.43 -5.81
C PHE A 302 -16.47 3.86 -4.68
N ASP A 303 -16.32 5.17 -4.45
CA ASP A 303 -15.63 5.75 -3.29
C ASP A 303 -16.22 5.26 -1.96
N GLN A 304 -17.54 5.19 -1.81
CA GLN A 304 -18.18 4.62 -0.63
C GLN A 304 -17.85 3.13 -0.46
N LEU A 305 -17.78 2.36 -1.56
CA LEU A 305 -17.36 0.97 -1.51
C LEU A 305 -15.92 0.83 -1.00
N LEU A 306 -15.00 1.70 -1.43
CA LEU A 306 -13.61 1.68 -0.98
C LEU A 306 -13.49 1.91 0.54
N THR A 307 -14.41 2.68 1.15
CA THR A 307 -14.43 2.94 2.60
C THR A 307 -14.94 1.77 3.45
N VAL A 308 -15.42 0.69 2.85
CA VAL A 308 -15.88 -0.48 3.63
C VAL A 308 -14.66 -1.18 4.23
N PRO A 309 -14.58 -1.30 5.57
CA PRO A 309 -13.38 -1.75 6.23
C PRO A 309 -13.09 -3.23 5.93
N GLU A 310 -11.81 -3.52 5.69
CA GLU A 310 -11.32 -4.89 5.60
C GLU A 310 -11.61 -5.65 6.91
N GLN A 311 -12.13 -6.87 6.82
CA GLN A 311 -12.45 -7.67 8.02
C GLN A 311 -11.36 -8.71 8.29
N ASP A 312 -10.93 -8.78 9.55
CA ASP A 312 -9.90 -9.71 10.03
C ASP A 312 -10.24 -11.16 9.76
N GLU A 313 -11.52 -11.52 9.61
CA GLU A 313 -11.99 -12.89 9.35
C GLU A 313 -12.02 -13.25 7.86
N TRP A 314 -11.88 -12.28 6.95
CA TRP A 314 -11.92 -12.57 5.51
C TRP A 314 -10.77 -13.49 5.09
N VAL A 315 -11.09 -14.42 4.18
CA VAL A 315 -10.17 -15.40 3.60
C VAL A 315 -10.32 -15.32 2.09
N TYR A 316 -9.20 -15.17 1.40
CA TYR A 316 -9.14 -15.05 -0.05
C TYR A 316 -8.96 -16.42 -0.73
N SER A 317 -9.09 -16.46 -2.05
CA SER A 317 -8.97 -17.70 -2.83
C SER A 317 -7.58 -18.35 -2.74
N ASP A 318 -6.54 -17.56 -2.47
CA ASP A 318 -5.17 -17.98 -2.19
C ASP A 318 -4.91 -18.28 -0.70
N GLY A 319 -5.91 -18.05 0.16
CA GLY A 319 -5.88 -18.39 1.58
C GLY A 319 -6.02 -17.17 2.50
N LYS A 320 -5.69 -17.38 3.77
CA LYS A 320 -5.65 -16.30 4.76
C LYS A 320 -4.36 -15.51 4.56
N SER A 321 -4.45 -14.21 4.33
CA SER A 321 -3.29 -13.35 4.08
C SER A 321 -3.31 -12.13 5.00
N THR A 322 -2.13 -11.57 5.24
CA THR A 322 -1.95 -10.34 6.02
C THR A 322 -0.74 -9.58 5.49
N THR A 323 -0.78 -8.25 5.47
CA THR A 323 0.41 -7.42 5.22
C THR A 323 1.39 -7.53 6.39
N CYS A 324 2.60 -6.97 6.23
CA CYS A 324 3.65 -7.01 7.25
C CYS A 324 3.17 -6.50 8.62
N VAL A 325 2.51 -5.34 8.67
CA VAL A 325 2.02 -4.74 9.91
C VAL A 325 0.77 -5.43 10.44
N SER A 326 -0.19 -5.78 9.56
CA SER A 326 -1.42 -6.46 9.96
C SER A 326 -1.13 -7.84 10.57
N PHE A 327 -0.10 -8.55 10.11
CA PHE A 327 0.36 -9.79 10.73
C PHE A 327 0.72 -9.59 12.21
N ILE A 328 1.52 -8.56 12.51
CA ILE A 328 1.98 -8.27 13.87
C ILE A 328 0.81 -7.81 14.73
N LEU A 329 -0.05 -6.93 14.21
CA LEU A 329 -1.21 -6.43 14.94
C LEU A 329 -2.24 -7.53 15.19
N ALA A 330 -2.44 -8.46 14.25
CA ALA A 330 -3.27 -9.64 14.48
C ALA A 330 -2.66 -10.54 15.56
N MET A 331 -1.34 -10.73 15.55
CA MET A 331 -0.66 -11.46 16.63
C MET A 331 -0.83 -10.75 17.99
N TYR A 332 -0.74 -9.42 18.04
CA TYR A 332 -0.98 -8.64 19.26
C TYR A 332 -2.42 -8.75 19.74
N LYS A 333 -3.37 -8.79 18.80
CA LYS A 333 -4.80 -9.00 19.08
C LYS A 333 -5.03 -10.36 19.74
N GLU A 334 -4.49 -11.44 19.17
CA GLU A 334 -4.53 -12.79 19.75
C GLU A 334 -3.78 -12.89 21.08
N ALA A 335 -2.67 -12.15 21.22
CA ALA A 335 -1.89 -12.09 22.45
C ALA A 335 -2.57 -11.25 23.56
N GLY A 336 -3.74 -10.65 23.31
CA GLY A 336 -4.51 -9.91 24.31
C GLY A 336 -4.08 -8.45 24.53
N VAL A 337 -3.20 -7.90 23.68
CA VAL A 337 -2.68 -6.52 23.81
C VAL A 337 -3.80 -5.48 23.72
N PHE A 338 -4.77 -5.71 22.83
CA PHE A 338 -5.85 -4.76 22.56
C PHE A 338 -7.04 -4.85 23.52
N ALA A 339 -7.01 -5.73 24.52
CA ALA A 339 -8.11 -5.85 25.48
C ALA A 339 -8.38 -4.51 26.21
N PRO A 340 -9.66 -4.10 26.38
CA PRO A 340 -10.89 -4.83 26.06
C PRO A 340 -11.46 -4.59 24.65
N PHE A 341 -10.74 -3.90 23.78
CA PHE A 341 -11.20 -3.47 22.45
C PHE A 341 -10.98 -4.50 21.34
N THR A 342 -10.49 -5.70 21.67
CA THR A 342 -10.18 -6.78 20.72
C THR A 342 -11.28 -7.00 19.67
N GLU A 343 -12.54 -7.08 20.10
CA GLU A 343 -13.69 -7.32 19.20
C GLU A 343 -14.12 -6.10 18.39
N SER A 344 -13.64 -4.90 18.74
CA SER A 344 -14.06 -3.63 18.13
C SER A 344 -13.07 -3.10 17.09
N ILE A 345 -11.94 -3.79 16.88
CA ILE A 345 -10.90 -3.36 15.96
C ILE A 345 -10.72 -4.40 14.83
N GLN A 346 -10.50 -3.91 13.61
CA GLN A 346 -10.08 -4.73 12.47
C GLN A 346 -8.66 -4.30 12.12
N VAL A 347 -7.68 -5.14 12.40
CA VAL A 347 -6.25 -4.80 12.26
C VAL A 347 -5.73 -5.03 10.84
N THR A 348 -6.51 -5.73 10.00
CA THR A 348 -6.18 -5.98 8.59
C THR A 348 -6.19 -4.69 7.74
N GLU A 349 -6.81 -3.62 8.23
CA GLU A 349 -6.82 -2.31 7.55
C GLU A 349 -5.76 -1.35 8.09
N PHE A 350 -5.04 -1.71 9.15
CA PHE A 350 -4.07 -0.80 9.76
C PHE A 350 -2.84 -0.64 8.87
N THR A 351 -2.36 0.60 8.75
CA THR A 351 -1.10 0.93 8.06
C THR A 351 0.10 0.90 9.00
N LEU A 352 1.30 0.94 8.42
CA LEU A 352 2.56 1.11 9.16
C LEU A 352 2.56 2.32 10.10
N LYS A 353 1.86 3.41 9.74
CA LYS A 353 1.78 4.59 10.60
C LYS A 353 1.01 4.30 11.89
N SER A 354 0.05 3.37 11.82
CA SER A 354 -0.83 3.03 12.94
C SER A 354 -0.10 2.26 14.06
N SER A 355 1.08 1.70 13.77
CA SER A 355 1.86 0.87 14.72
C SER A 355 3.08 1.58 15.34
N VAL A 356 3.46 2.77 14.84
CA VAL A 356 4.75 3.41 15.19
C VAL A 356 4.60 4.86 15.72
N CYS A 357 3.40 5.27 16.16
CA CYS A 357 3.19 6.62 16.71
C CYS A 357 3.87 6.86 18.06
#